data_AF-A0A1M3T0A4-F1
#
_entry.id   AF-A0A1M3T0A4-F1
#
_cell.length_a   1.000
_cell.length_b   1.000
_cell.length_c   1.000
_cell.angle_alpha   90.00
_cell.angle_beta   90.00
_cell.angle_gamma   90.00
#
_symmetry.space_group_name_H-M   'P 1'
#
loop_
_entity.id
_entity.type
_entity.pdbx_description
1 polymer ?
#
loop_
_entity_poly.entity_id
_entity_poly.type
_entity_poly.pdbx_seq_one_letter_code
_entity_poly.pdbx_strand_id
1 'polypeptide(L)'
;VYHVLQKAQGSAVPIFLGAINLDKFYFVHGVGEIRHMLIMTWGGEPIRISHDEIIAHEIDRSKNEILSLGVVHQDLRLDNILWNAELGRALIIDFHCSKLDHRATKKRPRLL
;
A
#
# COMPACT_ATOMS: atom_id res chain seq x y z
N VAL A 1 9.99 -2.65 4.49
CA VAL A 1 9.00 -1.96 3.63
C VAL A 1 8.09 -1.03 4.45
N TYR A 2 7.33 -1.52 5.43
CA TYR A 2 6.38 -0.69 6.20
C TYR A 2 6.98 0.55 6.89
N HIS A 3 8.22 0.49 7.39
CA HIS A 3 8.91 1.68 7.92
C HIS A 3 9.12 2.77 6.85
N VAL A 4 9.43 2.38 5.62
CA VAL A 4 9.59 3.31 4.48
C VAL A 4 8.23 3.88 4.07
N LEU A 5 7.18 3.05 4.07
CA LEU A 5 5.81 3.45 3.76
C LEU A 5 5.18 4.40 4.78
N GLN A 6 5.81 4.63 5.94
CA GLN A 6 5.30 5.57 6.94
C GLN A 6 5.00 6.96 6.34
N LYS A 7 5.80 7.40 5.37
CA LYS A 7 5.62 8.69 4.68
C LYS A 7 4.39 8.75 3.76
N ALA A 8 3.81 7.61 3.41
CA ALA A 8 2.65 7.46 2.53
C ALA A 8 1.39 6.99 3.28
N GLN A 9 1.44 6.89 4.61
CA GLN A 9 0.29 6.48 5.42
C GLN A 9 -0.76 7.59 5.47
N GLY A 10 -2.02 7.25 5.21
CA GLY A 10 -3.13 8.19 5.11
C GLY A 10 -3.20 8.94 3.77
N SER A 11 -2.26 8.69 2.86
CA SER A 11 -2.24 9.26 1.51
C SER A 11 -2.32 8.19 0.42
N ALA A 12 -1.45 7.18 0.48
CA ALA A 12 -1.39 6.10 -0.52
C ALA A 12 -1.42 4.70 0.10
N VAL A 13 -1.27 4.59 1.42
CA VAL A 13 -1.32 3.34 2.19
C VAL A 13 -2.18 3.57 3.44
N PRO A 14 -2.93 2.59 3.94
CA PRO A 14 -3.62 2.73 5.23
C PRO A 14 -2.64 3.06 6.36
N ILE A 15 -3.11 3.73 7.40
CA ILE A 15 -2.28 4.09 8.55
C ILE A 15 -2.05 2.82 9.39
N PHE A 16 -0.80 2.58 9.76
CA PHE A 16 -0.42 1.48 10.65
C PHE A 16 -0.70 1.87 12.09
N LEU A 17 -1.55 1.11 12.76
CA LEU A 17 -1.97 1.36 14.15
C LEU A 17 -1.16 0.54 15.15
N GLY A 18 -0.56 -0.57 14.71
CA GLY A 18 0.24 -1.45 15.56
C GLY A 18 0.33 -2.85 15.00
N ALA A 19 1.10 -3.70 15.66
CA ALA A 19 1.21 -5.12 15.32
C ALA A 19 0.87 -5.99 16.52
N ILE A 20 0.17 -7.08 16.27
CA ILE A 20 -0.04 -8.16 17.23
C ILE A 20 0.97 -9.26 16.90
N ASN A 21 1.83 -9.56 17.86
CA ASN A 21 2.76 -10.68 17.77
C ASN A 21 2.18 -11.85 18.55
N LEU A 22 1.89 -12.93 17.83
CA LEU A 22 1.34 -14.15 18.42
C LEU A 22 2.47 -14.99 19.00
N ASP A 23 2.21 -15.60 20.16
CA ASP A 23 3.15 -16.50 20.82
C ASP A 23 3.32 -17.83 20.03
N LYS A 24 2.26 -18.25 19.35
CA LYS A 24 2.22 -19.45 18.51
C LYS A 24 1.91 -19.11 17.06
N PHE A 25 2.34 -19.97 16.14
CA PHE A 25 1.96 -19.89 14.74
C PHE A 25 0.52 -20.37 14.56
N TYR A 26 -0.26 -19.61 13.80
CA TYR A 26 -1.60 -20.00 13.36
C TYR A 26 -1.57 -20.33 11.88
N PHE A 27 -2.16 -21.46 11.50
CA PHE A 27 -2.25 -21.88 10.12
C PHE A 27 -3.57 -21.39 9.53
N VAL A 28 -3.48 -20.43 8.61
CA VAL A 28 -4.64 -19.96 7.85
C VAL A 28 -4.58 -20.59 6.46
N HIS A 29 -5.63 -21.31 6.10
CA HIS A 29 -5.71 -21.99 4.80
C HIS A 29 -5.53 -20.98 3.66
N GLY A 30 -4.56 -21.22 2.77
CA GLY A 30 -4.24 -20.34 1.65
C GLY A 30 -3.26 -19.19 1.95
N VAL A 31 -2.96 -18.90 3.22
CA VAL A 31 -1.98 -17.87 3.62
C VAL A 31 -0.74 -18.49 4.29
N GLY A 32 -0.89 -19.66 4.92
CA GLY A 32 0.18 -20.37 5.60
C GLY A 32 0.29 -20.01 7.07
N GLU A 33 1.51 -20.01 7.59
CA GLU A 33 1.82 -19.71 8.99
C GLU A 33 1.79 -18.21 9.25
N ILE A 34 0.94 -17.78 10.19
CA ILE A 34 0.83 -16.40 10.65
C ILE A 34 1.33 -16.31 12.08
N ARG A 35 2.28 -15.40 12.30
CA ARG A 35 2.79 -15.01 13.64
C ARG A 35 2.65 -13.52 13.93
N HIS A 36 2.66 -12.70 12.88
CA HIS A 36 2.62 -11.26 12.97
C HIS A 36 1.40 -10.75 12.23
N MET A 37 0.49 -10.09 12.94
CA MET A 37 -0.68 -9.44 12.37
C MET A 37 -0.49 -7.93 12.44
N LEU A 38 -0.75 -7.23 11.34
CA LEU A 38 -0.72 -5.78 11.28
C LEU A 38 -2.13 -5.24 11.49
N ILE A 39 -2.29 -4.30 12.42
CA ILE A 39 -3.51 -3.53 12.58
C ILE A 39 -3.33 -2.24 11.77
N MET A 40 -4.27 -1.98 10.86
CA MET A 40 -4.27 -0.81 10.01
C MET A 40 -5.63 -0.12 10.06
N THR A 41 -5.68 1.16 9.71
CA THR A 41 -6.95 1.87 9.54
C THR A 41 -7.76 1.26 8.41
N TRP A 42 -9.06 1.54 8.40
CA TRP A 42 -9.93 1.20 7.29
C TRP A 42 -9.35 1.71 5.95
N GLY A 43 -9.23 0.81 4.98
CA GLY A 43 -8.60 1.08 3.69
C GLY A 43 -9.55 1.62 2.62
N GLY A 44 -10.86 1.48 2.83
CA GLY A 44 -11.88 1.79 1.83
C GLY A 44 -12.46 0.55 1.15
N GLU A 45 -13.21 0.77 0.07
CA GLU A 45 -13.94 -0.26 -0.65
C GLU A 45 -13.16 -0.73 -1.90
N PRO A 46 -13.25 -2.01 -2.31
CA PRO A 46 -12.63 -2.49 -3.54
C PRO A 46 -13.10 -1.73 -4.78
N ILE A 47 -12.16 -1.39 -5.68
CA ILE A 47 -12.47 -0.69 -6.93
C ILE A 47 -12.94 -1.73 -7.97
N ARG A 48 -14.25 -1.77 -8.23
CA ARG A 48 -14.84 -2.74 -9.19
C ARG A 48 -14.88 -2.24 -10.64
N ILE A 49 -14.93 -0.92 -10.85
CA ILE A 49 -15.04 -0.30 -12.17
C ILE A 49 -14.16 0.95 -12.19
N SER A 50 -13.19 1.02 -13.11
CA SER A 50 -12.19 2.09 -13.19
C SER A 50 -12.51 3.16 -14.26
N HIS A 51 -13.76 3.30 -14.68
CA HIS A 51 -14.15 4.29 -15.70
C HIS A 51 -14.29 5.72 -15.15
N ASP A 52 -14.14 5.90 -13.84
CA ASP A 52 -14.08 7.22 -13.23
C ASP A 52 -12.65 7.78 -13.34
N GLU A 53 -12.50 8.87 -14.09
CA GLU A 53 -11.22 9.55 -14.32
C GLU A 53 -10.57 10.02 -13.01
N ILE A 54 -11.36 10.38 -12.00
CA ILE A 54 -10.86 10.82 -10.68
C ILE A 54 -10.22 9.63 -9.97
N ILE A 55 -10.89 8.48 -9.99
CA ILE A 55 -10.36 7.25 -9.36
C ILE A 55 -9.09 6.83 -10.09
N ALA A 56 -9.07 6.83 -11.42
CA ALA A 56 -7.88 6.49 -12.20
C ALA A 56 -6.69 7.41 -11.87
N HIS A 57 -6.94 8.72 -11.76
CA HIS A 57 -5.93 9.71 -11.37
C HIS A 57 -5.36 9.41 -9.98
N GLU A 58 -6.23 9.15 -9.00
CA GLU A 58 -5.79 8.88 -7.62
C GLU A 58 -5.07 7.54 -7.47
N ILE A 59 -5.44 6.53 -8.26
CA ILE A 59 -4.69 5.29 -8.37
C ILE A 59 -3.24 5.58 -8.80
N ASP A 60 -3.07 6.33 -9.88
CA ASP A 60 -1.73 6.63 -10.40
C ASP A 60 -0.93 7.54 -9.46
N ARG A 61 -1.60 8.49 -8.80
CA ARG A 61 -1.00 9.30 -7.75
C ARG A 61 -0.44 8.44 -6.61
N SER A 62 -1.22 7.50 -6.08
CA SER A 62 -0.78 6.62 -4.99
C SER A 62 0.33 5.65 -5.41
N LYS A 63 0.28 5.11 -6.63
CA LYS A 63 1.39 4.32 -7.20
C LYS A 63 2.69 5.12 -7.24
N ASN A 64 2.62 6.35 -7.76
CA ASN A 64 3.78 7.21 -7.89
C ASN A 64 4.35 7.62 -6.54
N GLU A 65 3.49 7.87 -5.55
CA GLU A 65 3.90 8.19 -4.18
C GLU A 65 4.72 7.04 -3.58
N ILE A 66 4.22 5.80 -3.65
CA ILE A 66 4.91 4.59 -3.18
C ILE A 66 6.22 4.35 -3.93
N LEU A 67 6.20 4.48 -5.27
CA LEU A 67 7.39 4.30 -6.10
C LEU A 67 8.47 5.36 -5.79
N SER A 68 8.06 6.60 -5.49
CA SER A 68 8.98 7.69 -5.13
C SER A 68 9.71 7.44 -3.80
N LEU A 69 9.10 6.64 -2.91
CA LEU A 69 9.73 6.17 -1.68
C LEU A 69 10.70 4.99 -1.93
N GLY A 70 10.82 4.53 -3.17
CA GLY A 70 11.64 3.40 -3.55
C GLY A 70 11.01 2.06 -3.22
N VAL A 71 9.68 1.99 -3.08
CA VAL A 71 8.96 0.73 -2.86
C VAL A 71 8.34 0.27 -4.17
N VAL A 72 8.64 -0.96 -4.59
CA VAL A 72 8.03 -1.61 -5.75
C VAL A 72 7.13 -2.73 -5.25
N HIS A 73 5.83 -2.67 -5.52
CA HIS A 73 4.84 -3.58 -4.93
C HIS A 73 5.00 -5.06 -5.35
N GLN A 74 5.40 -5.29 -6.60
CA GLN A 74 5.56 -6.59 -7.28
C GLN A 74 4.27 -7.42 -7.50
N ASP A 75 3.23 -7.24 -6.69
CA ASP A 75 1.92 -7.87 -6.89
C ASP A 75 0.79 -6.81 -6.93
N LEU A 76 1.00 -5.73 -7.69
CA LEU A 76 0.00 -4.67 -7.76
C LEU A 76 -1.11 -5.08 -8.73
N ARG A 77 -2.31 -5.26 -8.19
CA ARG A 77 -3.54 -5.60 -8.92
C ARG A 77 -4.69 -4.75 -8.38
N LEU A 78 -5.78 -4.61 -9.14
CA LEU A 78 -6.96 -3.87 -8.68
C LEU A 78 -7.49 -4.39 -7.33
N ASP A 79 -7.38 -5.69 -7.09
CA ASP A 79 -7.78 -6.35 -5.83
C ASP A 79 -7.00 -5.80 -4.61
N ASN A 80 -5.81 -5.25 -4.84
CA ASN A 80 -4.92 -4.66 -3.83
C ASN A 80 -5.03 -3.12 -3.77
N ILE A 81 -6.06 -2.54 -4.39
CA ILE A 81 -6.32 -1.09 -4.40
C ILE A 81 -7.74 -0.82 -3.93
N LEU A 82 -7.85 -0.03 -2.87
CA LEU A 82 -9.09 0.33 -2.22
C LEU A 82 -9.38 1.81 -2.45
N TRP A 83 -10.64 2.16 -2.71
CA TRP A 83 -11.08 3.54 -2.73
C TRP A 83 -11.56 3.97 -1.35
N ASN A 84 -10.85 4.92 -0.74
CA ASN A 84 -11.28 5.54 0.50
C ASN A 84 -12.01 6.86 0.19
N ALA A 85 -13.35 6.82 0.27
CA ALA A 85 -14.20 7.96 -0.01
C ALA A 85 -14.03 9.12 0.99
N GLU A 86 -13.68 8.82 2.25
CA GLU A 86 -13.48 9.85 3.29
C GLU A 86 -12.22 10.69 3.02
N LEU A 87 -11.17 10.05 2.50
CA LEU A 87 -9.92 10.71 2.13
C LEU A 87 -9.92 11.23 0.69
N GLY A 88 -10.81 10.72 -0.16
CA GLY A 88 -10.78 10.94 -1.60
C GLY A 88 -9.49 10.40 -2.23
N ARG A 89 -8.98 9.26 -1.72
CA ARG A 89 -7.70 8.65 -2.14
C ARG A 89 -7.87 7.18 -2.47
N ALA A 90 -7.10 6.70 -3.45
CA ALA A 90 -6.87 5.27 -3.65
C ALA A 90 -5.76 4.80 -2.70
N LEU A 91 -6.06 3.85 -1.82
CA LEU A 91 -5.09 3.26 -0.90
C LEU A 91 -4.66 1.89 -1.39
N ILE A 92 -3.35 1.65 -1.42
CA ILE A 92 -2.75 0.39 -1.84
C ILE A 92 -2.47 -0.46 -0.60
N ILE A 93 -2.78 -1.75 -0.69
CA ILE A 93 -2.62 -2.74 0.38
C ILE A 93 -1.83 -3.95 -0.11
N ASP A 94 -1.48 -4.83 0.82
CA ASP A 94 -0.85 -6.13 0.56
C ASP A 94 0.57 -6.10 -0.05
N PHE A 95 1.50 -5.49 0.69
CA PHE A 95 2.91 -5.35 0.29
C PHE A 95 3.76 -6.62 0.48
N HIS A 96 3.19 -7.82 0.53
CA HIS A 96 3.94 -9.04 0.88
C HIS A 96 5.05 -9.38 -0.12
N CYS A 97 4.86 -9.10 -1.41
CA CYS A 97 5.87 -9.29 -2.47
C CYS A 97 6.79 -8.07 -2.69
N SER A 98 6.64 -7.00 -1.90
CA SER A 98 7.29 -5.73 -2.19
C SER A 98 8.80 -5.75 -2.03
N LYS A 99 9.48 -4.97 -2.87
CA LYS A 99 10.94 -4.78 -2.83
C LYS A 99 11.31 -3.32 -2.67
N LEU A 100 12.46 -3.08 -2.06
CA LEU A 100 13.08 -1.76 -2.01
C LEU A 100 14.00 -1.60 -3.22
N ASP A 101 13.77 -0.55 -4.00
CA ASP A 101 14.62 -0.13 -5.11
C ASP A 101 15.19 1.27 -4.85
N HIS A 102 16.46 1.31 -4.47
CA HIS A 102 17.21 2.55 -4.23
C HIS A 102 17.47 3.38 -5.51
N ARG A 103 17.14 2.86 -6.71
CA ARG A 103 17.22 3.61 -7.97
C ARG A 103 15.96 4.43 -8.21
N ALA A 104 14.81 3.96 -7.74
CA ALA A 104 13.53 4.65 -7.87
C ALA A 104 13.48 5.96 -7.05
N THR A 105 14.21 6.04 -5.93
CA THR A 105 14.37 7.27 -5.12
C THR A 105 15.23 8.35 -5.79
N LYS A 106 16.00 8.03 -6.84
CA LYS A 106 16.92 8.98 -7.51
C LYS A 106 16.28 9.79 -8.65
N LYS A 107 15.03 9.51 -9.04
CA LYS A 107 14.30 10.27 -10.08
C LYS A 107 13.72 11.59 -9.55
N ARG A 108 14.56 12.45 -8.97
CA ARG A 108 14.27 13.90 -8.89
C ARG A 108 15.09 14.61 -9.95
N PRO A 109 14.52 15.43 -10.83
CA PRO A 109 15.30 16.46 -11.48
C PRO A 109 15.81 17.39 -10.38
N ARG A 110 17.09 17.77 -10.44
CA ARG A 110 17.57 18.94 -9.71
C ARG A 110 16.73 20.11 -10.22
N LEU A 111 15.91 20.69 -9.35
CA LEU A 111 15.39 22.03 -9.56
C LEU A 111 16.60 22.97 -9.51
N LEU A 112 17.00 23.48 -10.67
CA LEU A 112 17.80 24.69 -10.82
C LEU A 112 16.82 25.85 -11.00
#